data_AF-A0AAW0TU87-F1
#
_entry.id   AF-A0AAW0TU87-F1
#
_cell.length_a   1.000
_cell.length_b   1.000
_cell.length_c   1.000
_cell.angle_alpha   90.00
_cell.angle_beta   90.00
_cell.angle_gamma   90.00
#
_symmetry.space_group_name_H-M   'P 1'
#
loop_
_entity.id
_entity.type
_entity.pdbx_description
1 polymer ?
#
loop_
_entity_poly.entity_id
_entity_poly.type
_entity_poly.pdbx_seq_one_letter_code
_entity_poly.pdbx_strand_id
1 'polypeptide(L)'
;MSRRRPGTAGSVRSSSAMGALRVRPGSRPSSAREWFEAYNHRRNEEAWRMEEWRNTVNLYKRREWEAQYYNIIAQPRKKISDEEEWKRKEEKRRKLEERRDRLRTLLKEDEKRYQEERENKYRESRHHTVHRHFMYPEVDMLRTRLEDLKKKNQEERKKLSEALSYEAWRKSNPQVRQMESERFSRFVQDAWVNQRQWKADERERRAEEDRKKEKEAEEIRLRMEEEERKVQEERLSKQAEWKVQLEAQIEQIKEREKKDELLAAEEVVLEKEKLRLHEISQRRDRMKELRQRKELELFWARQHQLKLKKRAADIQQELLEDEGIVEDLLRGLPPEDVDQQMKQRRAEAEWMKAVLGEQRRLEVLREKEYELLFSEEAERMWHKRQAEWEKEQKARDKLMTEVLQGLQKQVQAKSSKNNKERDLLNAEKSALQQSISETRDRMHLLEVEETERRQMQESKSCVSKPSERVLQEAAALRRDRAAEEQKLEEHRREIERLEREMQHLWSSHYAPPRYGRKKFAW
;
A
#
# COMPACT_ATOMS: atom_id res chain seq x y z
N MET A 1 75.35 49.62 3.38
CA MET A 1 76.24 48.57 3.92
C MET A 1 75.40 47.43 4.50
N SER A 2 75.64 46.25 3.95
CA SER A 2 75.23 44.89 4.31
C SER A 2 74.88 44.60 5.78
N ARG A 3 73.80 43.85 6.02
CA ARG A 3 73.75 42.51 6.70
C ARG A 3 72.31 42.22 7.15
N ARG A 4 71.59 41.33 6.45
CA ARG A 4 71.44 39.86 6.66
C ARG A 4 70.32 39.50 7.65
N ARG A 5 69.29 38.81 7.12
CA ARG A 5 68.37 37.90 7.82
C ARG A 5 69.16 36.70 8.41
N PRO A 6 68.54 35.94 9.34
CA PRO A 6 67.73 34.76 8.97
C PRO A 6 66.36 34.79 9.70
N GLY A 7 65.26 34.22 9.23
CA GLY A 7 65.12 33.00 8.44
C GLY A 7 64.75 31.84 9.36
N THR A 8 63.45 31.63 9.61
CA THR A 8 62.91 30.32 10.01
C THR A 8 61.52 30.15 9.39
N ALA A 9 61.51 29.38 8.31
CA ALA A 9 60.33 28.73 7.77
C ALA A 9 59.97 27.52 8.65
N GLY A 10 58.68 27.23 8.76
CA GLY A 10 58.13 26.02 9.38
C GLY A 10 56.65 25.97 9.06
N SER A 11 56.31 25.69 7.80
CA SER A 11 55.88 24.34 7.38
C SER A 11 54.46 24.06 7.82
N VAL A 12 53.54 24.46 6.95
CA VAL A 12 52.21 23.89 6.81
C VAL A 12 52.38 22.40 6.54
N ARG A 13 52.09 21.56 7.53
CA ARG A 13 51.77 20.14 7.31
C ARG A 13 50.31 19.91 7.64
N SER A 14 49.52 20.10 6.59
CA SER A 14 48.29 19.36 6.37
C SER A 14 48.62 17.86 6.31
N SER A 15 48.30 17.14 7.37
CA SER A 15 48.29 15.68 7.35
C SER A 15 47.44 15.17 8.51
N SER A 16 46.15 15.00 8.25
CA SER A 16 45.42 13.81 8.68
C SER A 16 44.16 13.70 7.83
N ALA A 17 44.34 13.14 6.64
CA ALA A 17 43.31 12.35 6.01
C ALA A 17 43.09 11.11 6.90
N MET A 18 42.14 11.21 7.83
CA MET A 18 41.45 10.04 8.37
C MET A 18 40.03 10.15 7.82
N GLY A 19 39.72 9.28 6.85
CA GLY A 19 38.40 9.16 6.26
C GLY A 19 37.41 8.79 7.35
N ALA A 20 36.70 9.79 7.89
CA ALA A 20 35.55 9.55 8.70
C ALA A 20 34.46 8.98 7.79
N LEU A 21 34.19 7.68 7.98
CA LEU A 21 32.96 7.04 7.54
C LEU A 21 31.79 7.87 8.07
N ARG A 22 31.28 8.81 7.26
CA ARG A 22 30.01 9.46 7.53
C ARG A 22 28.92 8.41 7.37
N VAL A 23 28.61 7.72 8.46
CA VAL A 23 27.36 6.99 8.57
C VAL A 23 26.25 8.03 8.41
N ARG A 24 25.47 7.90 7.32
CA ARG A 24 24.29 8.73 7.08
C ARG A 24 23.37 8.67 8.30
N PRO A 25 22.80 9.81 8.78
CA PRO A 25 21.84 9.77 9.86
C PRO A 25 20.61 8.99 9.36
N GLY A 26 20.39 7.78 9.90
CA GLY A 26 19.29 6.89 9.52
C GLY A 26 19.65 5.43 9.30
N SER A 27 20.93 5.05 9.25
CA SER A 27 21.32 3.63 9.17
C SER A 27 21.37 3.00 10.57
N ARG A 28 20.63 1.91 10.80
CA ARG A 28 20.76 1.09 12.01
C ARG A 28 22.09 0.33 11.97
N PRO A 29 22.92 0.36 13.04
CA PRO A 29 24.16 -0.40 13.09
C PRO A 29 23.86 -1.90 13.12
N SER A 30 24.61 -2.68 12.34
CA SER A 30 24.32 -4.10 12.11
C SER A 30 24.96 -5.01 13.17
N SER A 31 25.80 -4.47 14.05
CA SER A 31 26.50 -5.21 15.10
C SER A 31 26.61 -4.43 16.42
N ALA A 32 26.53 -5.13 17.56
CA ALA A 32 26.66 -4.54 18.89
C ALA A 32 28.02 -3.81 19.11
N ARG A 33 29.06 -4.24 18.39
CA ARG A 33 30.38 -3.58 18.41
C ARG A 33 30.35 -2.20 17.77
N GLU A 34 29.64 -2.05 16.65
CA GLU A 34 29.47 -0.75 15.98
C GLU A 34 28.65 0.22 16.84
N TRP A 35 27.67 -0.27 17.60
CA TRP A 35 26.92 0.56 18.53
C TRP A 35 27.79 1.07 19.68
N PHE A 36 28.65 0.22 20.23
CA PHE A 36 29.58 0.61 21.30
C PHE A 36 30.66 1.58 20.82
N GLU A 37 31.21 1.36 19.62
CA GLU A 37 32.17 2.26 18.99
C GLU A 37 31.52 3.62 18.64
N ALA A 38 30.29 3.63 18.10
CA ALA A 38 29.55 4.86 17.83
C ALA A 38 29.19 5.63 19.12
N TYR A 39 28.83 4.92 20.20
CA TYR A 39 28.55 5.53 21.50
C TYR A 39 29.81 6.17 22.10
N ASN A 40 30.95 5.47 22.06
CA ASN A 40 32.22 6.01 22.54
C ASN A 40 32.71 7.18 21.68
N HIS A 41 32.54 7.12 20.35
CA HIS A 41 32.83 8.24 19.47
C HIS A 41 31.98 9.47 19.82
N ARG A 42 30.66 9.29 20.02
CA ARG A 42 29.77 10.38 20.40
C ARG A 42 30.14 10.99 21.75
N ARG A 43 30.49 10.16 22.73
CA ARG A 43 30.97 10.62 24.05
C ARG A 43 32.28 11.40 23.94
N ASN A 44 33.21 10.94 23.10
CA ASN A 44 34.49 11.63 22.87
C ASN A 44 34.30 12.95 22.12
N GLU A 45 33.39 13.01 21.14
CA GLU A 45 33.04 14.25 20.44
C GLU A 45 32.34 15.27 21.35
N GLU A 46 31.50 14.80 22.27
CA GLU A 46 30.87 15.66 23.28
C GLU A 46 31.90 16.18 24.28
N ALA A 47 32.84 15.34 24.74
CA ALA A 47 33.93 15.76 25.60
C ALA A 47 34.83 16.80 24.93
N TRP A 48 35.18 16.58 23.66
CA TRP A 48 35.99 17.50 22.88
C TRP A 48 35.29 18.84 22.64
N ARG A 49 34.00 18.83 22.27
CA ARG A 49 33.19 20.06 22.15
C ARG A 49 33.10 20.86 23.45
N MET A 50 32.99 20.17 24.58
CA MET A 50 32.98 20.84 25.90
C MET A 50 34.33 21.47 26.23
N GLU A 51 35.43 20.86 25.83
CA GLU A 51 36.78 21.38 26.03
C GLU A 51 37.07 22.59 25.13
N GLU A 52 36.67 22.53 23.86
CA GLU A 52 36.71 23.69 22.95
C GLU A 52 35.85 24.85 23.45
N TRP A 53 34.64 24.56 23.94
CA TRP A 53 33.78 25.59 24.50
C TRP A 53 34.39 26.24 25.74
N ARG A 54 35.02 25.46 26.63
CA ARG A 54 35.76 26.01 27.77
C ARG A 54 36.93 26.89 27.32
N ASN A 55 37.68 26.47 26.32
CA ASN A 55 38.81 27.22 25.80
C ASN A 55 38.37 28.54 25.16
N THR A 56 37.29 28.52 24.38
CA THR A 56 36.72 29.75 23.79
C THR A 56 36.21 30.71 24.86
N VAL A 57 35.46 30.23 25.86
CA VAL A 57 35.00 31.06 26.99
C VAL A 57 36.18 31.71 27.73
N ASN A 58 37.25 30.95 27.96
CA ASN A 58 38.44 31.47 28.64
C ASN A 58 39.18 32.53 27.79
N LEU A 59 39.21 32.37 26.47
CA LEU A 59 39.78 33.37 25.57
C LEU A 59 38.97 34.68 25.58
N TYR A 60 37.64 34.60 25.60
CA TYR A 60 36.79 35.79 25.70
C TYR A 60 36.98 36.54 27.01
N LYS A 61 37.03 35.83 28.14
CA LYS A 61 37.33 36.43 29.45
C LYS A 61 38.68 37.16 29.48
N ARG A 62 39.71 36.57 28.86
CA ARG A 62 41.02 37.24 28.74
C ARG A 62 40.92 38.52 27.92
N ARG A 63 40.21 38.50 26.78
CA ARG A 63 40.01 39.69 25.95
C ARG A 63 39.19 40.78 26.64
N GLU A 64 38.18 40.42 27.43
CA GLU A 64 37.42 41.38 28.25
C GLU A 64 38.33 42.08 29.27
N TRP A 65 39.19 41.31 29.94
CA TRP A 65 40.15 41.86 30.89
C TRP A 65 41.15 42.81 30.21
N GLU A 66 41.70 42.40 29.06
CA GLU A 66 42.59 43.25 28.25
C GLU A 66 41.88 44.55 27.80
N ALA A 67 40.62 44.46 27.36
CA ALA A 67 39.84 45.63 26.96
C ALA A 67 39.56 46.60 28.13
N GLN A 68 39.28 46.08 29.33
CA GLN A 68 39.13 46.91 30.54
C GLN A 68 40.44 47.58 30.93
N TYR A 69 41.55 46.83 30.89
CA TYR A 69 42.87 47.34 31.21
C TYR A 69 43.29 48.49 30.29
N TYR A 70 43.10 48.33 28.98
CA TYR A 70 43.41 49.39 28.02
C TYR A 70 42.45 50.59 28.11
N ASN A 71 41.17 50.39 28.47
CA ASN A 71 40.25 51.50 28.75
C ASN A 71 40.69 52.37 29.93
N ILE A 72 41.22 51.77 30.99
CA ILE A 72 41.72 52.52 32.16
C ILE A 72 42.93 53.37 31.79
N ILE A 73 43.80 52.87 30.91
CA ILE A 73 45.00 53.57 30.44
C ILE A 73 44.65 54.63 29.40
N ALA A 74 43.62 54.39 28.56
CA ALA A 74 43.20 55.31 27.51
C ALA A 74 42.38 56.51 28.02
N GLN A 75 41.94 56.53 29.29
CA GLN A 75 41.25 57.68 29.86
C GLN A 75 42.23 58.81 30.23
N PRO A 76 42.13 60.00 29.60
CA PRO A 76 42.97 61.13 29.95
C PRO A 76 42.56 61.68 31.32
N ARG A 77 43.44 61.58 32.31
CA ARG A 77 43.27 62.26 33.61
C ARG A 77 43.19 63.77 33.37
N LYS A 78 42.03 64.37 33.68
CA LYS A 78 41.80 65.82 33.59
C LYS A 78 42.86 66.56 34.41
N LYS A 79 43.68 67.36 33.73
CA LYS A 79 44.73 68.19 34.34
C LYS A 79 44.09 69.27 35.20
N ILE A 80 44.33 69.21 36.50
CA ILE A 80 44.07 70.28 37.47
C ILE A 80 45.22 71.29 37.31
N SER A 81 44.90 72.59 37.29
CA SER A 81 45.86 73.67 37.07
C SER A 81 47.00 73.64 38.09
N ASP A 82 48.25 73.77 37.64
CA ASP A 82 49.48 73.65 38.45
C ASP A 82 49.51 74.60 39.66
N GLU A 83 48.81 75.73 39.60
CA GLU A 83 48.70 76.69 40.72
C GLU A 83 47.87 76.16 41.89
N GLU A 84 46.81 75.40 41.62
CA GLU A 84 45.97 74.79 42.67
C GLU A 84 46.71 73.63 43.35
N GLU A 85 47.51 72.88 42.58
CA GLU A 85 48.41 71.87 43.15
C GLU A 85 49.50 72.49 44.01
N TRP A 86 50.11 73.60 43.57
CA TRP A 86 51.17 74.27 44.31
C TRP A 86 50.67 74.80 45.65
N LYS A 87 49.52 75.49 45.69
CA LYS A 87 48.91 75.96 46.95
C LYS A 87 48.55 74.81 47.90
N ARG A 88 48.02 73.70 47.37
CA ARG A 88 47.75 72.49 48.17
C ARG A 88 49.03 71.83 48.68
N LYS A 89 50.13 71.85 47.92
CA LYS A 89 51.43 71.34 48.36
C LYS A 89 52.03 72.21 49.47
N GLU A 90 51.94 73.53 49.37
CA GLU A 90 52.42 74.47 50.38
C GLU A 90 51.65 74.32 51.71
N GLU A 91 50.31 74.27 51.66
CA GLU A 91 49.49 74.03 52.87
C GLU A 91 49.76 72.67 53.51
N LYS A 92 49.93 71.63 52.69
CA LYS A 92 50.31 70.31 53.18
C LYS A 92 51.67 70.36 53.85
N ARG A 93 52.66 71.07 53.28
CA ARG A 93 54.00 71.23 53.87
C ARG A 93 53.91 71.91 55.23
N ARG A 94 53.16 73.01 55.33
CA ARG A 94 52.96 73.74 56.60
C ARG A 94 52.31 72.88 57.68
N LYS A 95 51.22 72.18 57.35
CA LYS A 95 50.55 71.26 58.28
C LYS A 95 51.47 70.11 58.72
N LEU A 96 52.38 69.67 57.83
CA LEU A 96 53.35 68.60 58.14
C LEU A 96 54.44 69.09 59.08
N GLU A 97 54.90 70.33 58.94
CA GLU A 97 55.82 71.00 59.86
C GLU A 97 55.18 71.20 61.24
N GLU A 98 53.96 71.74 61.31
CA GLU A 98 53.21 71.87 62.56
C GLU A 98 53.04 70.52 63.27
N ARG A 99 52.77 69.45 62.52
CA ARG A 99 52.68 68.09 63.06
C ARG A 99 54.05 67.57 63.53
N ARG A 100 55.12 67.81 62.78
CA ARG A 100 56.49 67.42 63.17
C ARG A 100 56.91 68.11 64.46
N ASP A 101 56.54 69.36 64.65
CA ASP A 101 56.84 70.08 65.89
C ASP A 101 56.08 69.52 67.09
N ARG A 102 54.78 69.20 66.94
CA ARG A 102 54.00 68.50 67.99
C ARG A 102 54.55 67.11 68.32
N LEU A 103 55.04 66.40 67.31
CA LEU A 103 55.67 65.10 67.51
C LEU A 103 57.01 65.23 68.23
N ARG A 104 57.80 66.27 67.90
CA ARG A 104 59.05 66.58 68.59
C ARG A 104 58.80 66.96 70.06
N THR A 105 57.69 67.61 70.41
CA THR A 105 57.35 67.89 71.81
C THR A 105 56.92 66.64 72.56
N LEU A 106 56.02 65.82 71.98
CA LEU A 106 55.59 64.55 72.59
C LEU A 106 56.76 63.59 72.81
N LEU A 107 57.67 63.45 71.84
CA LEU A 107 58.84 62.59 72.01
C LEU A 107 59.78 63.06 73.12
N LYS A 108 59.94 64.38 73.30
CA LYS A 108 60.73 64.92 74.43
C LYS A 108 60.06 64.70 75.79
N GLU A 109 58.72 64.73 75.83
CA GLU A 109 57.95 64.42 77.05
C GLU A 109 58.05 62.94 77.40
N ASP A 110 57.92 62.05 76.42
CA ASP A 110 58.09 60.61 76.61
C ASP A 110 59.53 60.25 77.03
N GLU A 111 60.56 60.87 76.42
CA GLU A 111 61.95 60.69 76.85
C GLU A 111 62.16 61.09 78.33
N LYS A 112 61.55 62.19 78.78
CA LYS A 112 61.59 62.61 80.19
C LYS A 112 60.90 61.59 81.11
N ARG A 113 59.69 61.13 80.76
CA ARG A 113 58.97 60.11 81.55
C ARG A 113 59.75 58.80 81.66
N TYR A 114 60.35 58.37 80.55
CA TYR A 114 61.21 57.18 80.55
C TYR A 114 62.46 57.35 81.41
N GLN A 115 63.07 58.54 81.42
CA GLN A 115 64.18 58.84 82.31
C GLN A 115 63.74 58.81 83.78
N GLU A 116 62.58 59.38 84.11
CA GLU A 116 62.00 59.34 85.47
C GLU A 116 61.67 57.91 85.93
N GLU A 117 61.02 57.09 85.10
CA GLU A 117 60.78 55.67 85.42
C GLU A 117 62.07 54.89 85.61
N ARG A 118 63.08 55.15 84.78
CA ARG A 118 64.38 54.51 84.88
C ARG A 118 65.08 54.92 86.18
N GLU A 119 65.06 56.21 86.54
CA GLU A 119 65.57 56.68 87.83
C GLU A 119 64.81 56.08 89.01
N ASN A 120 63.48 55.98 88.96
CA ASN A 120 62.68 55.34 90.01
C ASN A 120 63.05 53.86 90.18
N LYS A 121 63.15 53.08 89.10
CA LYS A 121 63.60 51.69 89.16
C LYS A 121 65.04 51.56 89.66
N TYR A 122 65.93 52.49 89.32
CA TYR A 122 67.29 52.52 89.87
C TYR A 122 67.32 52.90 91.36
N ARG A 123 66.43 53.79 91.84
CA ARG A 123 66.26 54.11 93.27
C ARG A 123 65.71 52.91 94.04
N GLU A 124 64.70 52.23 93.51
CA GLU A 124 64.14 50.98 94.06
C GLU A 124 65.20 49.86 94.13
N SER A 125 66.10 49.81 93.15
CA SER A 125 67.17 48.81 93.09
C SER A 125 68.40 49.13 93.95
N ARG A 126 68.70 50.40 94.26
CA ARG A 126 69.84 50.79 95.12
C ARG A 126 69.58 50.66 96.62
N HIS A 127 68.33 50.56 97.06
CA HIS A 127 67.97 50.45 98.48
C HIS A 127 67.78 49.02 99.00
N HIS A 128 68.06 47.97 98.21
CA HIS A 128 67.94 46.58 98.65
C HIS A 128 69.29 45.93 98.98
N THR A 129 69.90 46.35 100.08
CA THR A 129 70.95 45.56 100.77
C THR A 129 70.30 44.49 101.65
N VAL A 130 70.44 43.23 101.23
CA VAL A 130 70.49 41.99 102.02
C VAL A 130 69.57 41.90 103.25
N HIS A 131 68.41 41.22 103.12
CA HIS A 131 67.97 40.24 104.12
C HIS A 131 67.02 39.19 103.53
N ARG A 132 67.33 37.94 103.86
CA ARG A 132 66.71 36.67 103.44
C ARG A 132 65.32 36.53 104.08
N HIS A 133 64.37 35.98 103.30
CA HIS A 133 63.04 35.45 103.68
C HIS A 133 61.80 36.36 103.50
N PHE A 134 61.36 36.53 102.25
CA PHE A 134 59.94 36.72 101.92
C PHE A 134 59.58 35.74 100.79
N MET A 135 58.67 34.82 101.08
CA MET A 135 58.05 33.91 100.10
C MET A 135 57.29 34.74 99.06
N TYR A 136 57.51 34.47 97.78
CA TYR A 136 56.78 35.12 96.68
C TYR A 136 55.31 34.64 96.68
N PRO A 137 54.30 35.55 96.79
CA PRO A 137 52.87 35.20 96.77
C PRO A 137 52.42 34.38 95.54
N GLU A 138 53.15 34.46 94.43
CA GLU A 138 52.87 33.68 93.22
C GLU A 138 53.10 32.17 93.38
N VAL A 139 54.01 31.74 94.26
CA VAL A 139 54.34 30.31 94.43
C VAL A 139 53.21 29.58 95.18
N ASP A 140 52.60 30.21 96.17
CA ASP A 140 51.50 29.61 96.93
C ASP A 140 50.21 29.53 96.10
N MET A 141 49.94 30.50 95.22
CA MET A 141 48.82 30.41 94.26
C MET A 141 48.98 29.25 93.26
N LEU A 142 50.21 28.95 92.84
CA LEU A 142 50.46 27.80 91.96
C LEU A 142 50.29 26.46 92.69
N ARG A 143 50.63 26.41 93.98
CA ARG A 143 50.40 25.22 94.83
C ARG A 143 48.91 24.93 95.03
N THR A 144 48.11 25.95 95.38
CA THR A 144 46.66 25.78 95.54
C THR A 144 45.99 25.36 94.23
N ARG A 145 46.39 25.97 93.10
CA ARG A 145 45.88 25.57 91.77
C ARG A 145 46.24 24.13 91.39
N LEU A 146 47.43 23.66 91.74
CA LEU A 146 47.84 22.27 91.51
C LEU A 146 46.99 21.31 92.36
N GLU A 147 46.70 21.66 93.62
CA GLU A 147 45.84 20.89 94.51
C GLU A 147 44.40 20.80 93.98
N ASP A 148 43.86 21.90 93.45
CA ASP A 148 42.53 21.91 92.83
C ASP A 148 42.45 21.04 91.56
N LEU A 149 43.48 21.08 90.72
CA LEU A 149 43.56 20.20 89.55
C LEU A 149 43.69 18.72 89.95
N LYS A 150 44.43 18.41 91.03
CA LYS A 150 44.49 17.05 91.58
C LYS A 150 43.13 16.60 92.09
N LYS A 151 42.37 17.45 92.78
CA LYS A 151 40.99 17.15 93.23
C LYS A 151 40.06 16.87 92.04
N LYS A 152 40.04 17.74 91.02
CA LYS A 152 39.23 17.54 89.81
C LYS A 152 39.57 16.26 89.07
N ASN A 153 40.86 15.96 88.88
CA ASN A 153 41.29 14.70 88.26
C ASN A 153 40.86 13.47 89.08
N GLN A 154 40.87 13.56 90.40
CA GLN A 154 40.37 12.48 91.26
C GLN A 154 38.84 12.33 91.13
N GLU A 155 38.09 13.43 91.05
CA GLU A 155 36.64 13.39 90.83
C GLU A 155 36.27 12.82 89.46
N GLU A 156 36.97 13.19 88.39
CA GLU A 156 36.75 12.63 87.05
C GLU A 156 37.07 11.13 87.02
N ARG A 157 38.15 10.70 87.66
CA ARG A 157 38.47 9.27 87.81
C ARG A 157 37.41 8.52 88.61
N LYS A 158 36.87 9.12 89.67
CA LYS A 158 35.76 8.55 90.44
C LYS A 158 34.50 8.42 89.57
N LYS A 159 34.09 9.45 88.84
CA LYS A 159 32.94 9.41 87.92
C LYS A 159 33.11 8.37 86.82
N LEU A 160 34.30 8.26 86.23
CA LEU A 160 34.59 7.23 85.23
C LEU A 160 34.54 5.83 85.84
N SER A 161 35.09 5.65 87.05
CA SER A 161 35.00 4.38 87.78
C SER A 161 33.56 4.02 88.10
N GLU A 162 32.74 4.99 88.50
CA GLU A 162 31.31 4.81 88.77
C GLU A 162 30.53 4.46 87.50
N ALA A 163 30.78 5.14 86.37
CA ALA A 163 30.12 4.85 85.10
C ALA A 163 30.49 3.45 84.55
N LEU A 164 31.77 3.09 84.60
CA LEU A 164 32.24 1.76 84.19
C LEU A 164 31.71 0.68 85.14
N SER A 165 31.67 0.94 86.44
CA SER A 165 31.06 0.04 87.43
C SER A 165 29.57 -0.13 87.16
N TYR A 166 28.86 0.95 86.81
CA TYR A 166 27.44 0.90 86.46
C TYR A 166 27.19 0.12 85.17
N GLU A 167 27.99 0.33 84.12
CA GLU A 167 27.87 -0.47 82.89
C GLU A 167 28.18 -1.95 83.11
N ALA A 168 29.23 -2.25 83.87
CA ALA A 168 29.58 -3.60 84.24
C ALA A 168 28.43 -4.25 85.03
N TRP A 169 27.87 -3.54 86.03
CA TRP A 169 26.69 -3.98 86.76
C TRP A 169 25.48 -4.18 85.84
N ARG A 170 25.18 -3.24 84.94
CA ARG A 170 24.07 -3.33 83.97
C ARG A 170 24.18 -4.56 83.08
N LYS A 171 25.39 -4.84 82.58
CA LYS A 171 25.67 -6.00 81.71
C LYS A 171 25.67 -7.32 82.48
N SER A 172 26.19 -7.32 83.71
CA SER A 172 26.30 -8.53 84.55
C SER A 172 24.99 -8.88 85.25
N ASN A 173 24.16 -7.89 85.59
CA ASN A 173 22.90 -8.09 86.32
C ASN A 173 21.91 -8.93 85.47
N PRO A 174 21.52 -10.14 85.94
CA PRO A 174 20.58 -10.99 85.23
C PRO A 174 19.21 -10.35 84.97
N GLN A 175 18.71 -9.52 85.89
CA GLN A 175 17.38 -8.91 85.77
C GLN A 175 17.34 -7.88 84.63
N VAL A 176 18.39 -7.07 84.47
CA VAL A 176 18.48 -6.09 83.38
C VAL A 176 18.56 -6.78 82.02
N ARG A 177 19.34 -7.88 81.92
CA ARG A 177 19.40 -8.70 80.70
C ARG A 177 18.06 -9.31 80.34
N GLN A 178 17.28 -9.77 81.32
CA GLN A 178 15.93 -10.29 81.08
C GLN A 178 15.00 -9.19 80.55
N MET A 179 14.99 -8.01 81.17
CA MET A 179 14.18 -6.88 80.70
C MET A 179 14.56 -6.41 79.29
N GLU A 180 15.85 -6.37 78.96
CA GLU A 180 16.33 -6.03 77.61
C GLU A 180 15.93 -7.11 76.59
N SER A 181 16.03 -8.39 76.96
CA SER A 181 15.57 -9.52 76.16
C SER A 181 14.07 -9.46 75.91
N GLU A 182 13.25 -9.19 76.93
CA GLU A 182 11.80 -9.04 76.80
C GLU A 182 11.43 -7.88 75.89
N ARG A 183 12.08 -6.71 76.05
CA ARG A 183 11.88 -5.56 75.17
C ARG A 183 12.25 -5.90 73.72
N PHE A 184 13.37 -6.59 73.51
CA PHE A 184 13.77 -7.04 72.18
C PHE A 184 12.80 -8.05 71.59
N SER A 185 12.33 -9.03 72.38
CA SER A 185 11.29 -9.98 71.96
C SER A 185 9.99 -9.28 71.57
N ARG A 186 9.53 -8.28 72.33
CA ARG A 186 8.36 -7.46 71.97
C ARG A 186 8.58 -6.72 70.65
N PHE A 187 9.74 -6.09 70.46
CA PHE A 187 10.08 -5.43 69.19
C PHE A 187 10.06 -6.40 68.00
N VAL A 188 10.60 -7.61 68.15
CA VAL A 188 10.56 -8.64 67.10
C VAL A 188 9.13 -9.09 66.82
N GLN A 189 8.30 -9.27 67.86
CA GLN A 189 6.88 -9.59 67.70
C GLN A 189 6.13 -8.49 66.93
N ASP A 190 6.34 -7.22 67.30
CA ASP A 190 5.74 -6.07 66.60
C ASP A 190 6.22 -6.00 65.14
N ALA A 191 7.51 -6.20 64.89
CA ALA A 191 8.07 -6.24 63.54
C ALA A 191 7.48 -7.38 62.70
N TRP A 192 7.22 -8.55 63.29
CA TRP A 192 6.56 -9.66 62.63
C TRP A 192 5.08 -9.38 62.33
N VAL A 193 4.36 -8.74 63.25
CA VAL A 193 2.97 -8.30 63.01
C VAL A 193 2.93 -7.31 61.85
N ASN A 194 3.81 -6.31 61.85
CA ASN A 194 3.94 -5.34 60.75
C ASN A 194 4.30 -6.03 59.43
N GLN A 195 5.22 -7.01 59.45
CA GLN A 195 5.59 -7.78 58.25
C GLN A 195 4.41 -8.61 57.72
N ARG A 196 3.59 -9.19 58.61
CA ARG A 196 2.40 -9.97 58.22
C ARG A 196 1.33 -9.08 57.63
N GLN A 197 1.10 -7.90 58.20
CA GLN A 197 0.18 -6.88 57.67
C GLN A 197 0.66 -6.40 56.29
N TRP A 198 1.92 -6.00 56.16
CA TRP A 198 2.49 -5.61 54.88
C TRP A 198 2.35 -6.69 53.79
N LYS A 199 2.59 -7.97 54.13
CA LYS A 199 2.37 -9.09 53.20
C LYS A 199 0.88 -9.36 52.90
N ALA A 200 -0.04 -8.98 53.77
CA ALA A 200 -1.47 -9.07 53.51
C ALA A 200 -1.90 -7.96 52.55
N ASP A 201 -1.52 -6.71 52.83
CA ASP A 201 -1.82 -5.54 52.00
C ASP A 201 -1.23 -5.70 50.59
N GLU A 202 0.00 -6.20 50.48
CA GLU A 202 0.65 -6.48 49.20
C GLU A 202 -0.05 -7.58 48.40
N ARG A 203 -0.65 -8.58 49.06
CA ARG A 203 -1.46 -9.62 48.39
C ARG A 203 -2.79 -9.07 47.91
N GLU A 204 -3.42 -8.22 48.72
CA GLU A 204 -4.66 -7.54 48.34
C GLU A 204 -4.44 -6.62 47.14
N ARG A 205 -3.38 -5.80 47.15
CA ARG A 205 -2.98 -4.96 46.02
C ARG A 205 -2.75 -5.78 44.74
N ARG A 206 -2.04 -6.92 44.84
CA ARG A 206 -1.85 -7.81 43.68
C ARG A 206 -3.15 -8.42 43.19
N ALA A 207 -4.03 -8.87 44.09
CA ALA A 207 -5.33 -9.40 43.71
C ALA A 207 -6.22 -8.34 43.04
N GLU A 208 -6.16 -7.08 43.48
CA GLU A 208 -6.83 -5.97 42.81
C GLU A 208 -6.24 -5.66 41.44
N GLU A 209 -4.91 -5.68 41.30
CA GLU A 209 -4.23 -5.51 40.02
C GLU A 209 -4.56 -6.64 39.05
N ASP A 210 -4.61 -7.87 39.51
CA ASP A 210 -4.97 -9.02 38.68
C ASP A 210 -6.45 -8.96 38.28
N ARG A 211 -7.36 -8.57 39.19
CA ARG A 211 -8.76 -8.28 38.83
C ARG A 211 -8.90 -7.16 37.82
N LYS A 212 -8.07 -6.11 37.90
CA LYS A 212 -8.06 -5.02 36.89
C LYS A 212 -7.59 -5.54 35.55
N LYS A 213 -6.50 -6.32 35.51
CA LYS A 213 -6.00 -6.96 34.28
C LYS A 213 -7.01 -7.93 33.67
N GLU A 214 -7.73 -8.71 34.50
CA GLU A 214 -8.79 -9.61 34.04
C GLU A 214 -9.93 -8.83 33.39
N LYS A 215 -10.39 -7.74 34.03
CA LYS A 215 -11.40 -6.85 33.45
C LYS A 215 -10.92 -6.20 32.15
N GLU A 216 -9.69 -5.70 32.11
CA GLU A 216 -9.09 -5.13 30.90
C GLU A 216 -9.00 -6.18 29.78
N ALA A 217 -8.64 -7.42 30.10
CA ALA A 217 -8.60 -8.52 29.14
C ALA A 217 -10.00 -8.91 28.63
N GLU A 218 -11.01 -8.94 29.50
CA GLU A 218 -12.41 -9.16 29.13
C GLU A 218 -12.95 -8.03 28.24
N GLU A 219 -12.66 -6.78 28.57
CA GLU A 219 -13.02 -5.63 27.74
C GLU A 219 -12.36 -5.70 26.36
N ILE A 220 -11.08 -6.07 26.28
CA ILE A 220 -10.39 -6.27 25.01
C ILE A 220 -11.06 -7.39 24.21
N ARG A 221 -11.39 -8.52 24.85
CA ARG A 221 -12.08 -9.63 24.18
C ARG A 221 -13.44 -9.23 23.63
N LEU A 222 -14.25 -8.53 24.42
CA LEU A 222 -15.56 -8.04 23.99
C LEU A 222 -15.43 -7.05 22.83
N ARG A 223 -14.46 -6.12 22.87
CA ARG A 223 -14.20 -5.20 21.77
C ARG A 223 -13.82 -5.93 20.48
N MET A 224 -12.95 -6.94 20.57
CA MET A 224 -12.58 -7.76 19.42
C MET A 224 -13.80 -8.51 18.84
N GLU A 225 -14.65 -9.09 19.69
CA GLU A 225 -15.86 -9.79 19.26
C GLU A 225 -16.89 -8.83 18.63
N GLU A 226 -17.06 -7.62 19.19
CA GLU A 226 -17.91 -6.58 18.61
C GLU A 226 -17.38 -6.08 17.26
N GLU A 227 -16.06 -5.90 17.13
CA GLU A 227 -15.42 -5.54 15.87
C GLU A 227 -15.60 -6.65 14.82
N GLU A 228 -15.42 -7.91 15.19
CA GLU A 228 -15.69 -9.06 14.31
C GLU A 228 -17.15 -9.11 13.87
N ARG A 229 -18.10 -8.88 14.78
CA ARG A 229 -19.53 -8.81 14.46
C ARG A 229 -19.86 -7.67 13.50
N LYS A 230 -19.31 -6.47 13.72
CA LYS A 230 -19.50 -5.32 12.82
C LYS A 230 -18.96 -5.61 11.43
N VAL A 231 -17.77 -6.19 11.33
CA VAL A 231 -17.17 -6.60 10.05
C VAL A 231 -18.05 -7.65 9.34
N GLN A 232 -18.62 -8.60 10.08
CA GLN A 232 -19.55 -9.59 9.53
C GLN A 232 -20.87 -8.95 9.05
N GLU A 233 -21.44 -8.02 9.80
CA GLU A 233 -22.67 -7.30 9.42
C GLU A 233 -22.44 -6.44 8.18
N GLU A 234 -21.33 -5.69 8.13
CA GLU A 234 -20.94 -4.93 6.93
C GLU A 234 -20.74 -5.84 5.71
N ARG A 235 -20.17 -7.03 5.91
CA ARG A 235 -20.03 -8.04 4.85
C ARG A 235 -21.40 -8.49 4.33
N LEU A 236 -22.31 -8.86 5.23
CA LEU A 236 -23.63 -9.31 4.84
C LEU A 236 -24.41 -8.19 4.13
N SER A 237 -24.26 -6.94 4.58
CA SER A 237 -24.83 -5.76 3.90
C SER A 237 -24.30 -5.64 2.48
N LYS A 238 -22.97 -5.64 2.29
CA LYS A 238 -22.36 -5.54 0.96
C LYS A 238 -22.78 -6.68 0.03
N GLN A 239 -22.83 -7.90 0.55
CA GLN A 239 -23.32 -9.05 -0.22
C GLN A 239 -24.80 -8.92 -0.60
N ALA A 240 -25.64 -8.42 0.31
CA ALA A 240 -27.05 -8.16 0.02
C ALA A 240 -27.21 -7.04 -1.02
N GLU A 241 -26.46 -5.95 -0.91
CA GLU A 241 -26.44 -4.86 -1.89
C GLU A 241 -26.07 -5.35 -3.28
N TRP A 242 -25.02 -6.18 -3.40
CA TRP A 242 -24.62 -6.77 -4.68
C TRP A 242 -25.64 -7.76 -5.23
N LYS A 243 -26.28 -8.57 -4.37
CA LYS A 243 -27.37 -9.45 -4.80
C LYS A 243 -28.54 -8.65 -5.37
N VAL A 244 -28.97 -7.58 -4.68
CA VAL A 244 -30.03 -6.69 -5.16
C VAL A 244 -29.64 -6.02 -6.47
N GLN A 245 -28.38 -5.57 -6.62
CA GLN A 245 -27.88 -5.00 -7.87
C GLN A 245 -27.90 -6.04 -9.01
N LEU A 246 -27.43 -7.25 -8.76
CA LEU A 246 -27.43 -8.35 -9.73
C LEU A 246 -28.85 -8.76 -10.13
N GLU A 247 -29.78 -8.87 -9.18
CA GLU A 247 -31.19 -9.16 -9.45
C GLU A 247 -31.83 -8.08 -10.31
N ALA A 248 -31.56 -6.79 -10.01
CA ALA A 248 -32.03 -5.68 -10.83
C ALA A 248 -31.44 -5.71 -12.25
N GLN A 249 -30.16 -6.04 -12.40
CA GLN A 249 -29.51 -6.20 -13.71
C GLN A 249 -30.07 -7.39 -14.50
N ILE A 250 -30.37 -8.51 -13.83
CA ILE A 250 -31.00 -9.67 -14.45
C ILE A 250 -32.42 -9.33 -14.93
N GLU A 251 -33.21 -8.61 -14.13
CA GLU A 251 -34.55 -8.19 -14.56
C GLU A 251 -34.49 -7.24 -15.77
N GLN A 252 -33.53 -6.32 -15.78
CA GLN A 252 -33.26 -5.46 -16.95
C GLN A 252 -32.86 -6.25 -18.21
N ILE A 253 -32.16 -7.38 -18.07
CA ILE A 253 -31.85 -8.27 -19.20
C ILE A 253 -33.12 -8.95 -19.69
N LYS A 254 -33.96 -9.50 -18.78
CA LYS A 254 -35.23 -10.14 -19.15
C LYS A 254 -36.18 -9.18 -19.87
N GLU A 255 -36.27 -7.93 -19.43
CA GLU A 255 -37.06 -6.91 -20.12
C GLU A 255 -36.57 -6.66 -21.54
N ARG A 256 -35.24 -6.67 -21.74
CA ARG A 256 -34.63 -6.55 -23.07
C ARG A 256 -34.79 -7.82 -23.91
N GLU A 257 -34.80 -9.00 -23.30
CA GLU A 257 -35.16 -10.27 -23.98
C GLU A 257 -36.59 -10.26 -24.49
N LYS A 258 -37.56 -9.79 -23.69
CA LYS A 258 -38.94 -9.60 -24.16
C LYS A 258 -39.00 -8.65 -25.36
N LYS A 259 -38.24 -7.55 -25.33
CA LYS A 259 -38.15 -6.62 -26.47
C LYS A 259 -37.53 -7.27 -27.71
N ASP A 260 -36.50 -8.09 -27.54
CA ASP A 260 -35.92 -8.87 -28.65
C ASP A 260 -36.91 -9.89 -29.23
N GLU A 261 -37.73 -10.53 -28.41
CA GLU A 261 -38.79 -11.42 -28.87
C GLU A 261 -39.82 -10.66 -29.72
N LEU A 262 -40.18 -9.44 -29.32
CA LEU A 262 -41.07 -8.57 -30.10
C LEU A 262 -40.42 -8.18 -31.43
N LEU A 263 -39.16 -7.75 -31.43
CA LEU A 263 -38.42 -7.41 -32.66
C LEU A 263 -38.28 -8.62 -33.59
N ALA A 264 -38.02 -9.82 -33.05
CA ALA A 264 -37.96 -11.06 -33.81
C ALA A 264 -39.33 -11.45 -34.40
N ALA A 265 -40.42 -11.24 -33.66
CA ALA A 265 -41.77 -11.46 -34.20
C ALA A 265 -42.07 -10.49 -35.36
N GLU A 266 -41.66 -9.23 -35.26
CA GLU A 266 -41.77 -8.25 -36.33
C GLU A 266 -40.92 -8.63 -37.56
N GLU A 267 -39.68 -9.12 -37.37
CA GLU A 267 -38.84 -9.63 -38.46
C GLU A 267 -39.54 -10.75 -39.23
N VAL A 268 -40.16 -11.70 -38.53
CA VAL A 268 -40.92 -12.80 -39.14
C VAL A 268 -42.10 -12.26 -39.96
N VAL A 269 -42.79 -11.22 -39.48
CA VAL A 269 -43.88 -10.58 -40.24
C VAL A 269 -43.32 -9.90 -41.49
N LEU A 270 -42.23 -9.15 -41.38
CA LEU A 270 -41.59 -8.50 -42.52
C LEU A 270 -41.08 -9.51 -43.56
N GLU A 271 -40.56 -10.65 -43.13
CA GLU A 271 -40.11 -11.70 -44.05
C GLU A 271 -41.29 -12.35 -44.80
N LYS A 272 -42.41 -12.58 -44.11
CA LYS A 272 -43.66 -13.00 -44.76
C LYS A 272 -44.14 -11.97 -45.78
N GLU A 273 -44.02 -10.67 -45.48
CA GLU A 273 -44.35 -9.61 -46.44
C GLU A 273 -43.42 -9.62 -47.66
N LYS A 274 -42.11 -9.82 -47.49
CA LYS A 274 -41.16 -9.97 -48.60
C LYS A 274 -41.52 -11.16 -49.49
N LEU A 275 -41.81 -12.31 -48.90
CA LEU A 275 -42.21 -13.52 -49.62
C LEU A 275 -43.50 -13.28 -50.41
N ARG A 276 -44.51 -12.66 -49.80
CA ARG A 276 -45.77 -12.29 -50.49
C ARG A 276 -45.52 -11.35 -51.66
N LEU A 277 -44.68 -10.32 -51.50
CA LEU A 277 -44.32 -9.42 -52.60
C LEU A 277 -43.59 -10.17 -53.72
N HIS A 278 -42.73 -11.12 -53.37
CA HIS A 278 -42.03 -11.97 -54.34
C HIS A 278 -43.00 -12.86 -55.12
N GLU A 279 -43.96 -13.51 -54.46
CA GLU A 279 -45.00 -14.31 -55.10
C GLU A 279 -45.86 -13.48 -56.07
N ILE A 280 -46.24 -12.26 -55.67
CA ILE A 280 -46.98 -11.33 -56.53
C ILE A 280 -46.15 -10.96 -57.76
N SER A 281 -44.85 -10.68 -57.59
CA SER A 281 -43.94 -10.40 -58.71
C SER A 281 -43.85 -11.60 -59.65
N GLN A 282 -43.62 -12.81 -59.13
CA GLN A 282 -43.55 -14.02 -59.96
C GLN A 282 -44.86 -14.28 -60.71
N ARG A 283 -46.02 -14.11 -60.05
CA ARG A 283 -47.33 -14.26 -60.70
C ARG A 283 -47.47 -13.28 -61.85
N ARG A 284 -47.00 -12.04 -61.68
CA ARG A 284 -46.99 -11.03 -62.74
C ARG A 284 -46.10 -11.46 -63.91
N ASP A 285 -44.90 -11.95 -63.64
CA ASP A 285 -43.96 -12.35 -64.68
C ASP A 285 -44.51 -13.52 -65.49
N ARG A 286 -45.12 -14.53 -64.83
CA ARG A 286 -45.86 -15.61 -65.50
C ARG A 286 -46.99 -15.07 -66.39
N MET A 287 -47.75 -14.08 -65.92
CA MET A 287 -48.80 -13.44 -66.74
C MET A 287 -48.24 -12.65 -67.93
N LYS A 288 -47.02 -12.10 -67.84
CA LYS A 288 -46.33 -11.47 -68.97
C LYS A 288 -45.87 -12.53 -69.97
N GLU A 289 -45.25 -13.61 -69.50
CA GLU A 289 -44.81 -14.73 -70.34
C GLU A 289 -45.97 -15.38 -71.08
N LEU A 290 -47.09 -15.66 -70.40
CA LEU A 290 -48.29 -16.22 -71.04
C LEU A 290 -48.85 -15.30 -72.13
N ARG A 291 -48.79 -13.97 -71.93
CA ARG A 291 -49.21 -13.01 -72.94
C ARG A 291 -48.27 -12.99 -74.13
N GLN A 292 -46.96 -12.96 -73.89
CA GLN A 292 -45.94 -13.04 -74.94
C GLN A 292 -46.08 -14.33 -75.76
N ARG A 293 -46.36 -15.47 -75.11
CA ARG A 293 -46.64 -16.74 -75.80
C ARG A 293 -47.85 -16.63 -76.71
N LYS A 294 -48.96 -16.06 -76.24
CA LYS A 294 -50.16 -15.84 -77.06
C LYS A 294 -49.90 -14.89 -78.23
N GLU A 295 -49.15 -13.82 -78.01
CA GLU A 295 -48.75 -12.89 -79.08
C GLU A 295 -47.91 -13.60 -80.14
N LEU A 296 -46.99 -14.47 -79.73
CA LEU A 296 -46.23 -15.33 -80.64
C LEU A 296 -47.16 -16.30 -81.38
N GLU A 297 -48.03 -17.03 -80.69
CA GLU A 297 -49.01 -17.95 -81.31
C GLU A 297 -49.86 -17.27 -82.39
N LEU A 298 -50.35 -16.05 -82.11
CA LEU A 298 -51.08 -15.24 -83.09
C LEU A 298 -50.19 -14.84 -84.28
N PHE A 299 -48.92 -14.51 -84.04
CA PHE A 299 -47.96 -14.23 -85.10
C PHE A 299 -47.73 -15.48 -85.99
N TRP A 300 -47.57 -16.67 -85.41
CA TRP A 300 -47.44 -17.92 -86.16
C TRP A 300 -48.69 -18.22 -87.00
N ALA A 301 -49.89 -18.00 -86.45
CA ALA A 301 -51.14 -18.18 -87.18
C ALA A 301 -51.21 -17.31 -88.44
N ARG A 302 -50.80 -16.03 -88.35
CA ARG A 302 -50.70 -15.13 -89.51
C ARG A 302 -49.69 -15.64 -90.55
N GLN A 303 -48.55 -16.16 -90.10
CA GLN A 303 -47.54 -16.73 -91.00
C GLN A 303 -48.05 -17.97 -91.76
N HIS A 304 -48.84 -18.84 -91.12
CA HIS A 304 -49.46 -19.98 -91.80
C HIS A 304 -50.44 -19.55 -92.90
N GLN A 305 -51.20 -18.48 -92.69
CA GLN A 305 -52.09 -17.93 -93.71
C GLN A 305 -51.32 -17.37 -94.92
N LEU A 306 -50.23 -16.64 -94.67
CA LEU A 306 -49.35 -16.16 -95.76
C LEU A 306 -48.76 -17.34 -96.57
N LYS A 307 -48.41 -18.44 -95.90
CA LYS A 307 -47.96 -19.67 -96.57
C LYS A 307 -49.05 -20.33 -97.39
N LEU A 308 -50.30 -20.37 -96.90
CA LEU A 308 -51.46 -20.89 -97.64
C LEU A 308 -51.72 -20.06 -98.91
N LYS A 309 -51.70 -18.72 -98.82
CA LYS A 309 -51.82 -17.84 -99.99
C LYS A 309 -50.71 -18.07 -101.00
N LYS A 310 -49.45 -18.18 -100.55
CA LYS A 310 -48.32 -18.49 -101.43
C LYS A 310 -48.51 -19.84 -102.13
N ARG A 311 -48.91 -20.89 -101.40
CA ARG A 311 -49.14 -22.21 -102.00
C ARG A 311 -50.32 -22.22 -102.97
N ALA A 312 -51.39 -21.49 -102.69
CA ALA A 312 -52.52 -21.31 -103.60
C ALA A 312 -52.07 -20.61 -104.90
N ALA A 313 -51.25 -19.56 -104.80
CA ALA A 313 -50.66 -18.89 -105.95
C ALA A 313 -49.72 -19.80 -106.76
N ASP A 314 -48.87 -20.59 -106.09
CA ASP A 314 -48.00 -21.58 -106.75
C ASP A 314 -48.84 -22.64 -107.50
N ILE A 315 -49.91 -23.17 -106.89
CA ILE A 315 -50.82 -24.14 -107.53
C ILE A 315 -51.57 -23.52 -108.72
N GLN A 316 -51.99 -22.24 -108.62
CA GLN A 316 -52.61 -21.55 -109.75
C GLN A 316 -51.64 -21.37 -110.92
N GLN A 317 -50.34 -21.15 -110.65
CA GLN A 317 -49.30 -21.12 -111.68
C GLN A 317 -49.08 -22.51 -112.30
N GLU A 318 -48.97 -23.56 -111.48
CA GLU A 318 -48.88 -24.96 -111.93
C GLU A 318 -50.06 -25.31 -112.86
N LEU A 319 -51.30 -24.99 -112.47
CA LEU A 319 -52.50 -25.23 -113.28
C LEU A 319 -52.53 -24.43 -114.60
N LEU A 320 -51.94 -23.23 -114.63
CA LEU A 320 -51.81 -22.42 -115.84
C LEU A 320 -50.77 -22.99 -116.80
N GLU A 321 -49.64 -23.47 -116.27
CA GLU A 321 -48.62 -24.17 -117.05
C GLU A 321 -49.20 -25.47 -117.63
N ASP A 322 -49.94 -26.25 -116.84
CA ASP A 322 -50.65 -27.44 -117.29
C ASP A 322 -51.71 -27.14 -118.36
N GLU A 323 -52.50 -26.06 -118.18
CA GLU A 323 -53.44 -25.59 -119.19
C GLU A 323 -52.72 -25.21 -120.49
N GLY A 324 -51.56 -24.54 -120.40
CA GLY A 324 -50.70 -24.21 -121.55
C GLY A 324 -50.16 -25.45 -122.27
N ILE A 325 -49.73 -26.48 -121.54
CA ILE A 325 -49.30 -27.77 -122.11
C ILE A 325 -50.45 -28.44 -122.86
N VAL A 326 -51.66 -28.45 -122.28
CA VAL A 326 -52.85 -29.02 -122.93
C VAL A 326 -53.25 -28.20 -124.17
N GLU A 327 -53.12 -26.88 -124.13
CA GLU A 327 -53.33 -26.02 -125.31
C GLU A 327 -52.32 -26.27 -126.42
N ASP A 328 -51.05 -26.49 -126.09
CA ASP A 328 -50.00 -26.85 -127.06
C ASP A 328 -50.26 -28.24 -127.67
N LEU A 329 -50.74 -29.20 -126.86
CA LEU A 329 -51.21 -30.51 -127.34
C LEU A 329 -52.40 -30.37 -128.30
N LEU A 330 -53.37 -29.52 -127.98
CA LEU A 330 -54.52 -29.22 -128.84
C LEU A 330 -54.09 -28.54 -130.15
N ARG A 331 -53.10 -27.66 -130.11
CA ARG A 331 -52.53 -26.98 -131.29
C ARG A 331 -51.77 -27.95 -132.21
N GLY A 332 -51.14 -28.98 -131.65
CA GLY A 332 -50.41 -30.01 -132.39
C GLY A 332 -51.28 -31.08 -133.06
N LEU A 333 -52.58 -31.14 -132.77
CA LEU A 333 -53.51 -32.11 -133.35
C LEU A 333 -54.14 -31.57 -134.66
N PRO A 334 -54.21 -32.36 -135.76
CA PRO A 334 -54.78 -31.93 -137.04
C PRO A 334 -56.31 -31.68 -136.97
N PRO A 335 -56.87 -30.85 -137.89
CA PRO A 335 -58.31 -30.56 -137.96
C PRO A 335 -59.17 -31.81 -138.24
N GLU A 336 -60.47 -31.74 -137.92
CA GLU A 336 -61.41 -32.85 -137.60
C GLU A 336 -61.57 -34.04 -138.58
N ASP A 337 -60.81 -34.14 -139.67
CA ASP A 337 -61.15 -35.00 -140.81
C ASP A 337 -60.26 -36.23 -141.04
N VAL A 338 -59.33 -36.59 -140.13
CA VAL A 338 -58.28 -37.57 -140.50
C VAL A 338 -58.35 -38.94 -139.79
N ASP A 339 -58.79 -39.09 -138.53
CA ASP A 339 -58.89 -40.41 -137.85
C ASP A 339 -59.78 -40.43 -136.59
N GLN A 340 -60.52 -41.53 -136.32
CA GLN A 340 -61.37 -41.69 -135.12
C GLN A 340 -60.57 -41.66 -133.79
N GLN A 341 -59.36 -42.21 -133.77
CA GLN A 341 -58.48 -42.17 -132.59
C GLN A 341 -58.00 -40.76 -132.27
N MET A 342 -57.81 -39.90 -133.28
CA MET A 342 -57.41 -38.51 -133.07
C MET A 342 -58.56 -37.65 -132.54
N LYS A 343 -59.80 -37.94 -132.95
CA LYS A 343 -61.00 -37.34 -132.36
C LYS A 343 -61.12 -37.63 -130.86
N GLN A 344 -60.82 -38.87 -130.46
CA GLN A 344 -60.81 -39.27 -129.04
C GLN A 344 -59.74 -38.51 -128.26
N ARG A 345 -58.50 -38.44 -128.76
CA ARG A 345 -57.41 -37.69 -128.10
C ARG A 345 -57.69 -36.19 -127.98
N ARG A 346 -58.34 -35.60 -128.99
CA ARG A 346 -58.76 -34.19 -128.93
C ARG A 346 -59.87 -33.96 -127.91
N ALA A 347 -60.88 -34.83 -127.88
CA ALA A 347 -61.94 -34.78 -126.87
C ALA A 347 -61.38 -34.98 -125.45
N GLU A 348 -60.39 -35.86 -125.27
CA GLU A 348 -59.68 -36.06 -124.01
C GLU A 348 -58.89 -34.81 -123.59
N ALA A 349 -58.21 -34.13 -124.52
CA ALA A 349 -57.48 -32.90 -124.25
C ALA A 349 -58.40 -31.70 -123.96
N GLU A 350 -59.52 -31.57 -124.69
CA GLU A 350 -60.54 -30.56 -124.40
C GLU A 350 -61.22 -30.82 -123.05
N TRP A 351 -61.43 -32.09 -122.70
CA TRP A 351 -61.90 -32.49 -121.37
C TRP A 351 -60.87 -32.15 -120.28
N MET A 352 -59.58 -32.46 -120.48
CA MET A 352 -58.51 -32.10 -119.54
C MET A 352 -58.43 -30.58 -119.34
N LYS A 353 -58.55 -29.79 -120.42
CA LYS A 353 -58.61 -28.33 -120.34
C LYS A 353 -59.81 -27.86 -119.52
N ALA A 354 -60.99 -28.44 -119.73
CA ALA A 354 -62.18 -28.12 -118.95
C ALA A 354 -62.03 -28.48 -117.46
N VAL A 355 -61.40 -29.62 -117.14
CA VAL A 355 -61.12 -30.05 -115.77
C VAL A 355 -60.11 -29.12 -115.08
N LEU A 356 -59.01 -28.77 -115.75
CA LEU A 356 -58.01 -27.82 -115.23
C LEU A 356 -58.62 -26.44 -114.99
N GLY A 357 -59.47 -25.96 -115.92
CA GLY A 357 -60.20 -24.71 -115.76
C GLY A 357 -61.15 -24.71 -114.55
N GLU A 358 -61.82 -25.83 -114.27
CA GLU A 358 -62.66 -25.97 -113.09
C GLU A 358 -61.85 -26.07 -111.79
N GLN A 359 -60.73 -26.79 -111.80
CA GLN A 359 -59.81 -26.85 -110.65
C GLN A 359 -59.23 -25.48 -110.32
N ARG A 360 -58.91 -24.68 -111.34
CA ARG A 360 -58.45 -23.30 -111.18
C ARG A 360 -59.53 -22.40 -110.56
N ARG A 361 -60.80 -22.54 -110.98
CA ARG A 361 -61.93 -21.81 -110.36
C ARG A 361 -62.09 -22.16 -108.88
N LEU A 362 -61.96 -23.43 -108.53
CA LEU A 362 -62.01 -23.88 -107.13
C LEU A 362 -60.85 -23.31 -106.30
N GLU A 363 -59.65 -23.22 -106.87
CA GLU A 363 -58.50 -22.65 -106.15
C GLU A 363 -58.64 -21.14 -105.92
N VAL A 364 -59.25 -20.42 -106.87
CA VAL A 364 -59.61 -19.00 -106.68
C VAL A 364 -60.67 -18.81 -105.60
N LEU A 365 -61.63 -19.74 -105.48
CA LEU A 365 -62.61 -19.70 -104.39
C LEU A 365 -61.95 -19.96 -103.03
N ARG A 366 -61.03 -20.93 -102.95
CA ARG A 366 -60.24 -21.19 -101.73
C ARG A 366 -59.36 -20.00 -101.35
N GLU A 367 -58.73 -19.33 -102.32
CA GLU A 367 -57.97 -18.11 -102.08
C GLU A 367 -58.84 -16.99 -101.49
N LYS A 368 -60.05 -16.80 -102.02
CA LYS A 368 -61.04 -15.84 -101.49
C LYS A 368 -61.53 -16.22 -100.09
N GLU A 369 -61.70 -17.51 -99.80
CA GLU A 369 -61.97 -17.99 -98.44
C GLU A 369 -60.82 -17.64 -97.48
N TYR A 370 -59.56 -17.73 -97.93
CA TYR A 370 -58.40 -17.31 -97.15
C TYR A 370 -58.32 -15.79 -96.98
N GLU A 371 -58.83 -14.99 -97.93
CA GLU A 371 -58.91 -13.52 -97.86
C GLU A 371 -60.03 -13.02 -96.94
N LEU A 372 -61.20 -13.66 -96.99
CA LEU A 372 -62.36 -13.33 -96.15
C LEU A 372 -62.07 -13.48 -94.65
N LEU A 373 -61.08 -14.30 -94.28
CA LEU A 373 -60.68 -14.52 -92.89
C LEU A 373 -60.09 -13.26 -92.22
N PHE A 374 -59.58 -12.28 -92.97
CA PHE A 374 -59.09 -11.00 -92.43
C PHE A 374 -59.23 -9.87 -93.45
N SER A 375 -60.32 -9.13 -93.39
CA SER A 375 -60.45 -7.90 -94.19
C SER A 375 -59.32 -6.92 -93.84
N GLU A 376 -58.67 -6.34 -94.86
CA GLU A 376 -57.56 -5.39 -94.67
C GLU A 376 -57.93 -4.20 -93.77
N GLU A 377 -59.21 -3.84 -93.74
CA GLU A 377 -59.76 -2.82 -92.84
C GLU A 377 -59.76 -3.26 -91.37
N ALA A 378 -60.07 -4.53 -91.09
CA ALA A 378 -59.94 -5.11 -89.75
C ALA A 378 -58.48 -5.16 -89.31
N GLU A 379 -57.53 -5.44 -90.22
CA GLU A 379 -56.09 -5.41 -89.91
C GLU A 379 -55.60 -3.99 -89.58
N ARG A 380 -55.96 -2.99 -90.39
CA ARG A 380 -55.57 -1.58 -90.14
C ARG A 380 -56.14 -1.07 -88.82
N MET A 381 -57.40 -1.39 -88.53
CA MET A 381 -58.03 -1.03 -87.25
C MET A 381 -57.42 -1.81 -86.08
N TRP A 382 -57.09 -3.09 -86.28
CA TRP A 382 -56.37 -3.90 -85.31
C TRP A 382 -55.00 -3.30 -84.97
N HIS A 383 -54.20 -2.93 -85.95
CA HIS A 383 -52.87 -2.35 -85.72
C HIS A 383 -52.93 -1.02 -84.96
N LYS A 384 -53.89 -0.15 -85.28
CA LYS A 384 -54.12 1.09 -84.53
C LYS A 384 -54.47 0.80 -83.06
N ARG A 385 -55.40 -0.14 -82.82
CA ARG A 385 -55.82 -0.53 -81.46
C ARG A 385 -54.73 -1.27 -80.69
N GLN A 386 -53.96 -2.11 -81.34
CA GLN A 386 -52.83 -2.82 -80.75
C GLN A 386 -51.76 -1.83 -80.26
N ALA A 387 -51.45 -0.80 -81.04
CA ALA A 387 -50.50 0.23 -80.64
C ALA A 387 -51.01 1.05 -79.42
N GLU A 388 -52.30 1.33 -79.34
CA GLU A 388 -52.92 1.97 -78.17
C GLU A 388 -52.85 1.06 -76.93
N TRP A 389 -53.22 -0.21 -77.08
CA TRP A 389 -53.15 -1.20 -76.01
C TRP A 389 -51.72 -1.45 -75.52
N GLU A 390 -50.73 -1.49 -76.40
CA GLU A 390 -49.32 -1.61 -76.01
C GLU A 390 -48.83 -0.40 -75.20
N LYS A 391 -49.23 0.82 -75.58
CA LYS A 391 -48.90 2.03 -74.82
C LYS A 391 -49.51 1.98 -73.42
N GLU A 392 -50.78 1.60 -73.33
CA GLU A 392 -51.47 1.45 -72.05
C GLU A 392 -50.86 0.33 -71.21
N GLN A 393 -50.52 -0.80 -71.84
CA GLN A 393 -49.92 -1.95 -71.16
C GLN A 393 -48.53 -1.60 -70.62
N LYS A 394 -47.71 -0.88 -71.38
CA LYS A 394 -46.41 -0.34 -70.92
C LYS A 394 -46.59 0.62 -69.74
N ALA A 395 -47.61 1.48 -69.76
CA ALA A 395 -47.90 2.38 -68.64
C ALA A 395 -48.32 1.61 -67.37
N ARG A 396 -49.22 0.63 -67.52
CA ARG A 396 -49.64 -0.28 -66.43
C ARG A 396 -48.46 -1.10 -65.89
N ASP A 397 -47.53 -1.51 -66.75
CA ASP A 397 -46.34 -2.23 -66.33
C ASP A 397 -45.37 -1.36 -65.54
N LYS A 398 -45.09 -0.15 -66.03
CA LYS A 398 -44.26 0.84 -65.31
C LYS A 398 -44.84 1.16 -63.94
N LEU A 399 -46.11 1.54 -63.87
CA LEU A 399 -46.79 1.86 -62.62
C LEU A 399 -46.67 0.72 -61.61
N MET A 400 -46.93 -0.50 -62.05
CA MET A 400 -46.88 -1.64 -61.14
C MET A 400 -45.46 -2.01 -60.72
N THR A 401 -44.45 -1.84 -61.57
CA THR A 401 -43.06 -1.99 -61.16
C THR A 401 -42.68 -0.94 -60.11
N GLU A 402 -43.15 0.31 -60.26
CA GLU A 402 -42.93 1.37 -59.29
C GLU A 402 -43.63 1.06 -57.95
N VAL A 403 -44.87 0.58 -57.99
CA VAL A 403 -45.61 0.18 -56.77
C VAL A 403 -44.91 -0.97 -56.06
N LEU A 404 -44.51 -2.04 -56.76
CA LEU A 404 -43.83 -3.18 -56.14
C LEU A 404 -42.46 -2.79 -55.59
N GLN A 405 -41.68 -1.99 -56.33
CA GLN A 405 -40.41 -1.45 -55.84
C GLN A 405 -40.59 -0.53 -54.64
N GLY A 406 -41.63 0.30 -54.63
CA GLY A 406 -41.97 1.18 -53.52
C GLY A 406 -42.30 0.38 -52.26
N LEU A 407 -43.16 -0.63 -52.37
CA LEU A 407 -43.50 -1.54 -51.27
C LEU A 407 -42.27 -2.33 -50.79
N GLN A 408 -41.44 -2.83 -51.71
CA GLN A 408 -40.21 -3.51 -51.35
C GLN A 408 -39.24 -2.60 -50.58
N LYS A 409 -39.08 -1.34 -51.01
CA LYS A 409 -38.27 -0.33 -50.30
C LYS A 409 -38.85 -0.03 -48.91
N GLN A 410 -40.17 0.03 -48.76
CA GLN A 410 -40.81 0.23 -47.46
C GLN A 410 -40.53 -0.95 -46.51
N VAL A 411 -40.70 -2.19 -46.98
CA VAL A 411 -40.41 -3.39 -46.19
C VAL A 411 -38.92 -3.47 -45.84
N GLN A 412 -38.03 -3.16 -46.79
CA GLN A 412 -36.58 -3.08 -46.55
C GLN A 412 -36.24 -1.99 -45.51
N ALA A 413 -36.84 -0.80 -45.61
CA ALA A 413 -36.61 0.27 -44.64
C ALA A 413 -37.10 -0.11 -43.24
N LYS A 414 -38.24 -0.78 -43.11
CA LYS A 414 -38.72 -1.33 -41.83
C LYS A 414 -37.76 -2.39 -41.29
N SER A 415 -37.30 -3.31 -42.13
CA SER A 415 -36.31 -4.34 -41.76
C SER A 415 -34.98 -3.72 -41.32
N SER A 416 -34.48 -2.69 -42.00
CA SER A 416 -33.27 -1.98 -41.59
C SER A 416 -33.43 -1.22 -40.28
N LYS A 417 -34.62 -0.68 -39.99
CA LYS A 417 -34.91 -0.04 -38.69
C LYS A 417 -34.92 -1.06 -37.56
N ASN A 418 -35.64 -2.17 -37.76
CA ASN A 418 -35.70 -3.26 -36.79
C ASN A 418 -34.28 -3.83 -36.51
N ASN A 419 -33.48 -4.08 -37.54
CA ASN A 419 -32.08 -4.50 -37.36
C ASN A 419 -31.26 -3.51 -36.53
N LYS A 420 -31.38 -2.19 -36.78
CA LYS A 420 -30.67 -1.16 -35.99
C LYS A 420 -31.12 -1.15 -34.54
N GLU A 421 -32.42 -1.28 -34.28
CA GLU A 421 -32.96 -1.35 -32.93
C GLU A 421 -32.44 -2.60 -32.20
N ARG A 422 -32.35 -3.72 -32.90
CA ARG A 422 -31.77 -4.96 -32.40
C ARG A 422 -30.27 -4.85 -32.11
N ASP A 423 -29.50 -4.20 -32.98
CA ASP A 423 -28.07 -3.94 -32.76
C ASP A 423 -27.83 -3.07 -31.51
N LEU A 424 -28.64 -2.02 -31.33
CA LEU A 424 -28.59 -1.17 -30.14
C LEU A 424 -28.93 -1.97 -28.87
N LEU A 425 -29.99 -2.77 -28.94
CA LEU A 425 -30.42 -3.60 -27.81
C LEU A 425 -29.37 -4.65 -27.45
N ASN A 426 -28.72 -5.28 -28.45
CA ASN A 426 -27.61 -6.19 -28.24
C ASN A 426 -26.40 -5.49 -27.59
N ALA A 427 -26.05 -4.28 -28.03
CA ALA A 427 -24.97 -3.50 -27.43
C ALA A 427 -25.26 -3.17 -25.95
N GLU A 428 -26.50 -2.76 -25.65
CA GLU A 428 -26.94 -2.53 -24.26
C GLU A 428 -26.89 -3.82 -23.41
N LYS A 429 -27.35 -4.95 -23.95
CA LYS A 429 -27.25 -6.26 -23.27
C LYS A 429 -25.81 -6.63 -22.99
N SER A 430 -24.90 -6.46 -23.95
CA SER A 430 -23.48 -6.75 -23.76
C SER A 430 -22.87 -5.85 -22.69
N ALA A 431 -23.22 -4.56 -22.64
CA ALA A 431 -22.77 -3.66 -21.58
C ALA A 431 -23.29 -4.09 -20.19
N LEU A 432 -24.55 -4.52 -20.10
CA LEU A 432 -25.11 -5.07 -18.86
C LEU A 432 -24.45 -6.38 -18.44
N GLN A 433 -24.19 -7.28 -19.37
CA GLN A 433 -23.46 -8.52 -19.11
C GLN A 433 -22.04 -8.26 -18.59
N GLN A 434 -21.34 -7.27 -19.15
CA GLN A 434 -20.04 -6.83 -18.64
C GLN A 434 -20.15 -6.30 -17.20
N SER A 435 -21.16 -5.49 -16.91
CA SER A 435 -21.41 -4.99 -15.56
C SER A 435 -21.75 -6.11 -14.55
N ILE A 436 -22.50 -7.14 -14.99
CA ILE A 436 -22.76 -8.35 -14.20
C ILE A 436 -21.47 -9.14 -13.95
N SER A 437 -20.60 -9.30 -14.97
CA SER A 437 -19.31 -9.96 -14.76
C SER A 437 -18.42 -9.19 -13.80
N GLU A 438 -18.34 -7.86 -13.91
CA GLU A 438 -17.55 -7.03 -13.01
C GLU A 438 -18.04 -7.11 -11.56
N THR A 439 -19.35 -7.06 -11.35
CA THR A 439 -19.93 -7.20 -10.00
C THR A 439 -19.68 -8.60 -9.44
N ARG A 440 -19.84 -9.65 -10.26
CA ARG A 440 -19.48 -11.03 -9.89
C ARG A 440 -18.00 -11.19 -9.55
N ASP A 441 -17.10 -10.60 -10.32
CA ASP A 441 -15.66 -10.64 -10.09
C ASP A 441 -15.30 -9.91 -8.79
N ARG A 442 -15.94 -8.77 -8.49
CA ARG A 442 -15.78 -8.09 -7.18
C ARG A 442 -16.26 -8.97 -6.03
N MET A 443 -17.36 -9.69 -6.18
CA MET A 443 -17.82 -10.66 -5.17
C MET A 443 -16.78 -11.77 -4.97
N HIS A 444 -16.30 -12.34 -6.07
CA HIS A 444 -15.32 -13.42 -6.04
C HIS A 444 -13.98 -12.97 -5.43
N LEU A 445 -13.50 -11.76 -5.75
CA LEU A 445 -12.29 -11.21 -5.15
C LEU A 445 -12.44 -11.06 -3.63
N LEU A 446 -13.56 -10.54 -3.15
CA LEU A 446 -13.81 -10.49 -1.70
C LEU A 446 -13.85 -11.89 -1.09
N GLU A 447 -14.48 -12.86 -1.75
CA GLU A 447 -14.48 -14.25 -1.26
C GLU A 447 -13.08 -14.85 -1.20
N VAL A 448 -12.22 -14.58 -2.19
CA VAL A 448 -10.83 -15.06 -2.20
C VAL A 448 -10.02 -14.39 -1.08
N GLU A 449 -10.04 -13.06 -0.97
CA GLU A 449 -9.36 -12.34 0.12
C GLU A 449 -9.81 -12.85 1.50
N GLU A 450 -11.10 -13.17 1.65
CA GLU A 450 -11.64 -13.78 2.86
C GLU A 450 -11.08 -15.17 3.12
N THR A 451 -11.03 -16.04 2.09
CA THR A 451 -10.42 -17.37 2.24
C THR A 451 -8.94 -17.28 2.60
N GLU A 452 -8.19 -16.35 2.02
CA GLU A 452 -6.78 -16.13 2.34
C GLU A 452 -6.60 -15.59 3.75
N ARG A 453 -7.46 -14.67 4.19
CA ARG A 453 -7.45 -14.16 5.58
C ARG A 453 -7.75 -15.26 6.59
N ARG A 454 -8.75 -16.11 6.32
CA ARG A 454 -9.06 -17.28 7.14
C ARG A 454 -7.88 -18.25 7.18
N GLN A 455 -7.31 -18.60 6.04
CA GLN A 455 -6.11 -19.44 5.96
C GLN A 455 -4.92 -18.83 6.70
N MET A 456 -4.74 -17.50 6.66
CA MET A 456 -3.67 -16.80 7.37
C MET A 456 -3.91 -16.82 8.89
N GLN A 457 -5.15 -16.65 9.35
CA GLN A 457 -5.53 -16.78 10.77
C GLN A 457 -5.38 -18.23 11.26
N GLU A 458 -5.79 -19.20 10.46
CA GLU A 458 -5.59 -20.63 10.71
C GLU A 458 -4.10 -21.01 10.73
N SER A 459 -3.31 -20.46 9.80
CA SER A 459 -1.85 -20.65 9.79
C SER A 459 -1.19 -20.04 11.02
N LYS A 460 -1.60 -18.84 11.44
CA LYS A 460 -1.11 -18.19 12.66
C LYS A 460 -1.49 -18.97 13.92
N SER A 461 -2.70 -19.53 13.98
CA SER A 461 -3.13 -20.37 15.10
C SER A 461 -2.47 -21.76 15.09
N CYS A 462 -2.13 -22.29 13.91
CA CYS A 462 -1.37 -23.54 13.74
C CYS A 462 0.11 -23.39 14.12
N VAL A 463 0.75 -22.27 13.77
CA VAL A 463 2.14 -21.96 14.19
C VAL A 463 2.25 -21.79 15.72
N SER A 464 1.17 -21.39 16.39
CA SER A 464 1.09 -21.37 17.86
C SER A 464 1.02 -22.76 18.51
N LYS A 465 0.81 -23.84 17.74
CA LYS A 465 0.94 -25.22 18.22
C LYS A 465 2.37 -25.68 17.87
N PRO A 466 3.29 -25.76 18.85
CA PRO A 466 4.62 -26.29 18.55
C PRO A 466 4.45 -27.73 18.05
N SER A 467 5.08 -28.06 16.93
CA SER A 467 5.15 -29.44 16.45
C SER A 467 5.64 -30.34 17.58
N GLU A 468 5.03 -31.50 17.77
CA GLU A 468 5.34 -32.45 18.86
C GLU A 468 6.85 -32.75 18.98
N ARG A 469 7.59 -32.67 17.87
CA ARG A 469 9.06 -32.80 17.83
C ARG A 469 9.79 -31.73 18.66
N VAL A 470 9.35 -30.48 18.61
CA VAL A 470 9.95 -29.37 19.37
C VAL A 470 9.70 -29.52 20.87
N LEU A 471 8.53 -30.06 21.25
CA LEU A 471 8.21 -30.38 22.64
C LEU A 471 9.05 -31.56 23.16
N GLN A 472 9.29 -32.57 22.32
CA GLN A 472 10.13 -33.72 22.66
C GLN A 472 11.62 -33.33 22.81
N GLU A 473 12.15 -32.50 21.92
CA GLU A 473 13.52 -31.98 22.00
C GLU A 473 13.72 -31.10 23.25
N ALA A 474 12.76 -30.23 23.57
CA ALA A 474 12.80 -29.41 24.78
C ALA A 474 12.73 -30.26 26.07
N ALA A 475 11.97 -31.36 26.05
CA ALA A 475 11.90 -32.29 27.18
C ALA A 475 13.20 -33.11 27.34
N ALA A 476 13.85 -33.50 26.24
CA ALA A 476 15.14 -34.17 26.27
C ALA A 476 16.23 -33.25 26.86
N LEU A 477 16.28 -31.99 26.40
CA LEU A 477 17.24 -31.00 26.90
C LEU A 477 17.06 -30.71 28.41
N ARG A 478 15.82 -30.76 28.91
CA ARG A 478 15.52 -30.64 30.34
C ARG A 478 16.01 -31.84 31.15
N ARG A 479 15.92 -33.06 30.60
CA ARG A 479 16.44 -34.27 31.24
C ARG A 479 17.96 -34.26 31.30
N ASP A 480 18.63 -33.81 30.24
CA ASP A 480 20.09 -33.73 30.19
C ASP A 480 20.64 -32.73 31.22
N ARG A 481 20.00 -31.55 31.36
CA ARG A 481 20.38 -30.58 32.40
C ARG A 481 20.19 -31.11 33.81
N ALA A 482 19.08 -31.80 34.08
CA ALA A 482 18.83 -32.41 35.38
C ALA A 482 19.87 -33.50 35.70
N ALA A 483 20.32 -34.27 34.70
CA ALA A 483 21.37 -35.27 34.87
C ALA A 483 22.75 -34.64 35.14
N GLU A 484 23.08 -33.49 34.54
CA GLU A 484 24.31 -32.75 34.85
C GLU A 484 24.28 -32.16 36.26
N GLU A 485 23.13 -31.61 36.69
CA GLU A 485 22.96 -31.11 38.07
C GLU A 485 23.14 -32.23 39.10
N GLN A 486 22.59 -33.43 38.83
CA GLN A 486 22.80 -34.59 39.68
C GLN A 486 24.29 -35.01 39.76
N LYS A 487 25.01 -35.00 38.64
CA LYS A 487 26.47 -35.28 38.64
C LYS A 487 27.26 -34.25 39.45
N LEU A 488 26.86 -32.98 39.39
CA LEU A 488 27.50 -31.91 40.17
C LEU A 488 27.20 -32.06 41.66
N GLU A 489 25.99 -32.46 42.04
CA GLU A 489 25.64 -32.77 43.43
C GLU A 489 26.41 -33.99 43.96
N GLU A 490 26.54 -35.05 43.17
CA GLU A 490 27.36 -36.21 43.51
C GLU A 490 28.82 -35.84 43.70
N HIS A 491 29.38 -35.01 42.80
CA HIS A 491 30.74 -34.50 42.93
C HIS A 491 30.93 -33.65 44.21
N ARG A 492 29.94 -32.83 44.58
CA ARG A 492 29.97 -32.08 45.85
C ARG A 492 29.94 -33.01 47.06
N ARG A 493 29.10 -34.05 47.04
CA ARG A 493 29.06 -35.07 48.11
C ARG A 493 30.37 -35.85 48.21
N GLU A 494 31.06 -36.08 47.09
CA GLU A 494 32.37 -36.71 47.05
C GLU A 494 33.45 -35.82 47.67
N ILE A 495 33.45 -34.51 47.35
CA ILE A 495 34.35 -33.52 47.98
C ILE A 495 34.11 -33.49 49.49
N GLU A 496 32.87 -33.39 49.95
CA GLU A 496 32.55 -33.40 51.38
C GLU A 496 32.98 -34.71 52.07
N ARG A 497 32.93 -35.85 51.36
CA ARG A 497 33.44 -37.13 51.86
C ARG A 497 34.96 -37.09 52.01
N LEU A 498 35.67 -36.59 51.01
CA LEU A 498 37.13 -36.43 51.04
C LEU A 498 37.57 -35.44 52.12
N GLU A 499 36.81 -34.37 52.34
CA GLU A 499 37.06 -33.41 53.42
C GLU A 499 36.85 -34.03 54.80
N ARG A 500 35.81 -34.86 54.96
CA ARG A 500 35.60 -35.64 56.20
C ARG A 500 36.70 -36.69 56.42
N GLU A 501 37.14 -37.38 55.39
CA GLU A 501 38.27 -38.33 55.48
C GLU A 501 39.59 -37.60 55.78
N MET A 502 39.85 -36.46 55.16
CA MET A 502 40.99 -35.59 55.50
C MET A 502 40.93 -35.13 56.96
N GLN A 503 39.77 -34.70 57.45
CA GLN A 503 39.60 -34.35 58.87
C GLN A 503 39.86 -35.56 59.78
N HIS A 504 39.48 -36.77 59.35
CA HIS A 504 39.76 -37.99 60.09
C HIS A 504 41.26 -38.35 60.11
N LEU A 505 41.97 -38.17 58.99
CA LEU A 505 43.42 -38.37 58.84
C LEU A 505 44.26 -37.34 59.61
N TRP A 506 43.75 -36.11 59.77
CA TRP A 506 44.43 -35.01 60.45
C TRP A 506 44.09 -34.88 61.95
N SER A 507 43.17 -35.70 62.45
CA SER A 507 42.87 -35.80 63.89
C SER A 507 43.95 -36.59 64.65
N SER A 508 44.26 -36.20 65.89
CA SER A 508 45.39 -36.70 66.70
C SER A 508 45.35 -38.20 67.09
N HIS A 509 44.44 -39.01 66.53
CA HIS A 509 44.32 -40.46 66.78
C HIS A 509 44.43 -41.30 65.51
N TYR A 510 45.08 -40.80 64.45
CA TYR A 510 45.36 -41.59 63.25
C TYR A 510 46.35 -42.73 63.56
N ALA A 511 45.85 -43.98 63.54
CA ALA A 511 46.66 -45.19 63.62
C ALA A 511 46.85 -45.77 62.20
N PRO A 512 48.08 -45.86 61.66
CA PRO A 512 48.32 -46.41 60.33
C PRO A 512 47.80 -47.85 60.22
N PRO A 513 47.20 -48.26 59.09
CA PRO A 513 46.78 -49.64 58.88
C PRO A 513 47.97 -50.59 59.03
N ARG A 514 47.90 -51.52 60.00
CA ARG A 514 48.87 -52.61 60.13
C ARG A 514 48.61 -53.63 59.03
N TYR A 515 49.49 -53.68 58.03
CA TYR A 515 49.52 -54.79 57.07
C TYR A 515 50.08 -56.05 57.76
N GLY A 516 49.20 -56.82 58.39
CA GLY A 516 49.52 -58.10 59.04
C GLY A 516 49.10 -59.29 58.17
N ARG A 517 50.07 -60.14 57.81
CA ARG A 517 49.89 -61.46 57.16
C ARG A 517 48.84 -62.30 57.91
N LYS A 518 47.79 -62.76 57.21
CA LYS A 518 46.83 -63.75 57.74
C LYS A 518 47.57 -65.03 58.14
N LYS A 519 47.55 -65.39 59.43
CA LYS A 519 47.81 -66.76 59.87
C LYS A 519 46.49 -67.53 59.76
N PHE A 520 46.51 -68.58 58.93
CA PHE A 520 45.50 -69.63 58.92
C PHE A 520 45.45 -70.32 60.29
N ALA A 521 44.25 -70.56 60.79
CA ALA A 521 44.00 -71.52 61.87
C ALA A 521 43.65 -72.87 61.23
N TRP A 522 44.12 -73.95 61.86
CA TRP A 522 43.95 -75.35 61.46
C TRP A 522 42.49 -75.79 61.46
#